data_AF-A0A2X0IQN4-F1
#
_entry.id   AF-A0A2X0IQN4-F1
#
_cell.length_a   1.000
_cell.length_b   1.000
_cell.length_c   1.000
_cell.angle_alpha   90.00
_cell.angle_beta   90.00
_cell.angle_gamma   90.00
#
_symmetry.space_group_name_H-M   'P 1'
#
loop_
_entity.id
_entity.type
_entity.pdbx_description
1 polymer ?
#
loop_
_entity_poly.entity_id
_entity_poly.type
_entity_poly.pdbx_seq_one_letter_code
_entity_poly.pdbx_strand_id
1 'polypeptide(L)'
;MVTPIPTHDGWPDPLAGAAVWPELWRGLPTLVFPARPDHPTAAGWLPADAAVLLDEAPRWLATLERDRLHVAGPDGRAWYRGPLLSTRTWRRSARTRTELLLITGPFGHPAEFWAAAHSGHLLCATADVLLTDCF
;
A
#
# COMPACT_ATOMS: atom_id res chain seq x y z
N MET A 1 34.21 1.93 19.49
CA MET A 1 33.68 1.38 18.23
C MET A 1 32.17 1.43 18.34
N VAL A 2 31.52 2.38 17.66
CA VAL A 2 30.06 2.50 17.64
C VAL A 2 29.57 1.56 16.55
N THR A 3 28.85 0.51 16.93
CA THR A 3 28.15 -0.38 16.01
C THR A 3 27.04 0.42 15.32
N PRO A 4 26.97 0.48 13.98
CA PRO A 4 25.82 1.10 13.33
C PRO A 4 24.57 0.30 13.67
N ILE A 5 23.56 0.99 14.19
CA ILE A 5 22.21 0.45 14.36
C ILE A 5 21.74 0.05 12.96
N PRO A 6 21.29 -1.20 12.73
CA PRO A 6 20.72 -1.57 11.44
C PRO A 6 19.53 -0.64 11.19
N THR A 7 19.64 0.15 10.14
CA THR A 7 18.56 0.93 9.55
C THR A 7 17.36 0.00 9.47
N HIS A 8 16.25 0.37 10.09
CA HIS A 8 15.05 -0.44 10.15
C HIS A 8 14.46 -0.53 8.73
N ASP A 9 14.99 -1.49 7.98
CA ASP A 9 14.44 -2.01 6.74
C ASP A 9 12.94 -2.22 6.96
N GLY A 10 12.11 -1.73 6.04
CA GLY A 10 10.66 -1.84 6.12
C GLY A 10 10.17 -3.19 6.64
N TRP A 11 9.09 -3.12 7.43
CA TRP A 11 8.52 -4.22 8.19
C TRP A 11 8.38 -5.49 7.35
N PRO A 12 9.09 -6.59 7.69
CA PRO A 12 8.83 -7.89 7.09
C PRO A 12 7.46 -8.38 7.54
N ASP A 13 6.69 -8.97 6.62
CA ASP A 13 5.40 -9.58 6.93
C ASP A 13 5.56 -10.71 7.97
N PRO A 14 5.11 -10.55 9.23
CA PRO A 14 5.25 -11.59 10.26
C PRO A 14 4.25 -12.74 10.07
N LEU A 15 3.26 -12.56 9.19
CA LEU A 15 2.24 -13.54 8.88
C LEU A 15 2.27 -13.75 7.38
N ALA A 16 2.94 -14.81 6.91
CA ALA A 16 2.95 -15.24 5.51
C ALA A 16 1.55 -15.45 4.86
N GLY A 17 0.45 -15.11 5.54
CA GLY A 17 -0.92 -15.14 5.07
C GLY A 17 -1.67 -13.79 5.08
N ALA A 18 -1.10 -12.68 5.59
CA ALA A 18 -1.72 -11.35 5.50
C ALA A 18 -1.22 -10.60 4.25
N ALA A 19 -1.30 -11.27 3.11
CA ALA A 19 -0.85 -10.73 1.84
C ALA A 19 -1.63 -9.45 1.50
N VAL A 20 -0.94 -8.39 1.09
CA VAL A 20 -1.58 -7.23 0.46
C VAL A 20 -2.34 -7.68 -0.78
N TRP A 21 -3.55 -7.16 -1.00
CA TRP A 21 -4.39 -7.57 -2.11
C TRP A 21 -4.32 -6.56 -3.26
N PRO A 22 -3.64 -6.91 -4.38
CA PRO A 22 -3.66 -6.09 -5.58
C PRO A 22 -5.00 -6.24 -6.30
N GLU A 23 -5.72 -5.13 -6.42
CA GLU A 23 -7.04 -5.06 -7.02
C GLU A 23 -7.09 -4.07 -8.20
N LEU A 24 -8.06 -4.25 -9.09
CA LEU A 24 -8.35 -3.27 -10.15
C LEU A 24 -9.66 -2.55 -9.85
N TRP A 25 -9.59 -1.49 -9.06
CA TRP A 25 -10.76 -0.72 -8.67
C TRP A 25 -11.14 0.26 -9.78
N ARG A 26 -12.26 0.03 -10.49
CA ARG A 26 -12.69 0.86 -11.64
C ARG A 26 -11.58 1.04 -12.68
N GLY A 27 -10.74 0.03 -12.85
CA GLY A 27 -9.59 0.06 -13.75
C GLY A 27 -8.33 0.72 -13.19
N LEU A 28 -8.37 1.26 -11.97
CA LEU A 28 -7.20 1.80 -11.26
C LEU A 28 -6.46 0.68 -10.52
N PRO A 29 -5.13 0.61 -10.66
CA PRO A 29 -4.33 -0.34 -9.88
C PRO A 29 -4.36 0.08 -8.40
N THR A 30 -4.90 -0.79 -7.57
CA THR A 30 -5.17 -0.54 -6.15
C THR A 30 -4.46 -1.59 -5.29
N LEU A 31 -3.96 -1.21 -4.13
CA LEU A 31 -3.43 -2.09 -3.10
C LEU A 31 -4.31 -1.98 -1.85
N VAL A 32 -4.85 -3.11 -1.42
CA VAL A 32 -5.68 -3.18 -0.22
C VAL A 32 -4.88 -3.84 0.90
N PHE A 33 -4.76 -3.12 2.02
CA PHE A 33 -4.01 -3.54 3.20
C PHE A 33 -4.99 -3.86 4.34
N PRO A 34 -4.95 -5.08 4.91
CA PRO A 34 -5.76 -5.41 6.08
C PRO A 34 -5.41 -4.56 7.29
N ALA A 35 -6.38 -4.36 8.18
CA ALA A 35 -6.24 -3.75 9.47
C ALA A 35 -5.11 -4.42 10.26
N ARG A 36 -4.19 -3.61 10.79
CA ARG A 36 -3.18 -4.07 11.73
C ARG A 36 -3.22 -3.20 12.98
N PRO A 37 -3.87 -3.64 14.07
CA PRO A 37 -3.94 -2.87 15.31
C PRO A 37 -2.55 -2.58 15.90
N ASP A 38 -1.57 -3.44 15.60
CA ASP A 38 -0.19 -3.30 16.04
C ASP A 38 0.63 -2.30 15.20
N HIS A 39 0.07 -1.80 14.09
CA HIS A 39 0.74 -0.83 13.22
C HIS A 39 -0.17 0.39 13.01
N PRO A 40 0.05 1.49 13.73
CA PRO A 40 -0.79 2.67 13.60
C PRO A 40 -0.76 3.19 12.16
N THR A 41 -1.86 3.78 11.74
CA THR A 41 -1.97 4.44 10.44
C THR A 41 -0.93 5.57 10.40
N ALA A 42 0.00 5.52 9.45
CA ALA A 42 1.04 6.54 9.33
C ALA A 42 0.46 7.89 8.85
N ALA A 43 1.25 8.96 8.96
CA ALA A 43 0.89 10.24 8.38
C ALA A 43 0.67 10.12 6.85
N GLY A 44 -0.37 10.76 6.32
CA GLY A 44 -0.70 10.77 4.88
C GLY A 44 -1.80 9.80 4.45
N TRP A 45 -2.37 9.00 5.37
CA TRP A 45 -3.65 8.35 5.15
C TRP A 45 -4.79 9.34 5.36
N LEU A 46 -5.75 9.37 4.43
CA LEU A 46 -6.90 10.26 4.46
C LEU A 46 -8.21 9.46 4.46
N PRO A 47 -9.27 9.92 5.15
CA PRO A 47 -10.62 9.41 4.93
C PRO A 47 -10.98 9.39 3.44
N ALA A 48 -11.74 8.39 2.99
CA ALA A 48 -12.03 8.19 1.57
C ALA A 48 -12.67 9.41 0.86
N ASP A 49 -13.45 10.22 1.59
CA ASP A 49 -14.04 11.48 1.12
C ASP A 49 -13.01 12.62 0.99
N ALA A 50 -12.07 12.73 1.93
CA ALA A 50 -10.95 13.66 1.85
C ALA A 50 -9.94 13.25 0.76
N ALA A 51 -9.78 11.95 0.55
CA ALA A 51 -8.97 11.38 -0.52
C ALA A 51 -9.60 11.54 -1.91
N VAL A 52 -10.71 12.26 -2.08
CA VAL A 52 -11.19 12.68 -3.42
C VAL A 52 -10.41 13.91 -3.92
N LEU A 53 -9.76 14.66 -3.04
CA LEU A 53 -8.93 15.84 -3.33
C LEU A 53 -7.44 15.47 -3.45
N LEU A 54 -7.13 14.42 -4.22
CA LEU A 54 -5.81 13.76 -4.27
C LEU A 54 -4.64 14.64 -4.74
N ASP A 55 -4.92 15.76 -5.41
CA ASP A 55 -3.85 16.62 -5.95
C ASP A 55 -2.98 17.26 -4.86
N GLU A 56 -3.52 17.45 -3.65
CA GLU A 56 -2.79 18.01 -2.51
C GLU A 56 -2.39 16.96 -1.46
N ALA A 57 -2.72 15.68 -1.69
CA ALA A 57 -2.44 14.61 -0.74
C ALA A 57 -0.93 14.33 -0.65
N PRO A 58 -0.39 14.09 0.55
CA PRO A 58 0.99 13.64 0.73
C PRO A 58 1.24 12.37 -0.10
N ARG A 59 2.23 12.42 -1.00
CA ARG A 59 2.51 11.31 -1.92
C ARG A 59 3.33 10.23 -1.23
N TRP A 60 2.83 9.01 -1.31
CA TRP A 60 3.54 7.80 -0.90
C TRP A 60 4.41 7.29 -2.04
N LEU A 61 5.33 6.37 -1.72
CA LEU A 61 6.15 5.70 -2.74
C LEU A 61 5.95 4.19 -2.65
N ALA A 62 5.50 3.57 -3.74
CA ALA A 62 5.42 2.13 -3.89
C ALA A 62 6.50 1.65 -4.86
N THR A 63 7.47 0.89 -4.35
CA THR A 63 8.49 0.23 -5.17
C THR A 63 8.13 -1.24 -5.36
N LEU A 64 8.04 -1.65 -6.62
CA LEU A 64 7.77 -3.01 -7.05
C LEU A 64 9.06 -3.63 -7.59
N GLU A 65 9.57 -4.64 -6.89
CA GLU A 65 10.77 -5.39 -7.27
C GLU A 65 10.40 -6.86 -7.44
N ARG A 66 10.34 -7.34 -8.69
CA ARG A 66 9.88 -8.71 -9.01
C ARG A 66 8.58 -9.05 -8.28
N ASP A 67 8.57 -9.93 -7.28
CA ASP A 67 7.42 -10.38 -6.50
C ASP A 67 7.31 -9.67 -5.13
N ARG A 68 8.09 -8.62 -4.89
CA ARG A 68 8.10 -7.84 -3.66
C ARG A 68 7.54 -6.45 -3.86
N LEU A 69 6.85 -5.99 -2.82
CA LEU A 69 6.33 -4.65 -2.69
C LEU A 69 6.97 -4.00 -1.47
N HIS A 70 7.47 -2.80 -1.69
CA HIS A 70 7.92 -1.89 -0.67
C HIS A 70 7.05 -0.64 -0.74
N VAL A 71 6.52 -0.19 0.38
CA VAL A 71 5.76 1.05 0.48
C VAL A 71 6.42 1.93 1.51
N ALA A 72 6.75 3.16 1.13
CA ALA A 72 7.24 4.20 2.02
C ALA A 72 6.17 5.28 2.18
N GLY A 73 6.02 5.76 3.41
CA GLY A 73 5.20 6.93 3.70
C GLY A 73 5.80 8.22 3.14
N PRO A 74 5.07 9.34 3.19
CA PRO A 74 5.52 10.64 2.71
C PRO A 74 6.77 11.18 3.42
N ASP A 75 7.06 10.68 4.63
CA ASP A 75 8.26 10.99 5.40
C ASP A 75 9.48 10.14 4.98
N GLY A 76 9.32 9.30 3.96
CA GLY A 76 10.35 8.39 3.46
C GLY A 76 10.55 7.14 4.32
N ARG A 77 9.79 6.98 5.42
CA ARG A 77 9.90 5.79 6.27
C ARG A 77 9.17 4.62 5.62
N ALA A 78 9.80 3.46 5.65
CA ALA A 78 9.19 2.26 5.14
C ALA A 78 7.99 1.86 6.01
N TRP A 79 6.82 1.77 5.38
CA TRP A 79 5.54 1.43 6.00
C TRP A 79 5.17 -0.04 5.76
N TYR A 80 5.50 -0.59 4.59
CA TYR A 80 5.28 -1.99 4.28
C TYR A 80 6.44 -2.57 3.48
N ARG A 81 6.81 -3.82 3.77
CA ARG A 81 7.71 -4.63 2.94
C ARG A 81 7.25 -6.08 2.93
N GLY A 82 6.91 -6.62 1.77
CA GLY A 82 6.45 -8.00 1.72
C GLY A 82 6.21 -8.52 0.32
N PRO A 83 5.81 -9.79 0.20
CA PRO A 83 5.43 -10.37 -1.08
C PRO A 83 4.19 -9.65 -1.64
N LEU A 84 4.09 -9.60 -2.97
CA LEU A 84 2.94 -9.11 -3.70
C LEU A 84 2.57 -10.09 -4.80
N LEU A 85 1.50 -10.84 -4.57
CA LEU A 85 0.90 -11.74 -5.53
C LEU A 85 0.02 -10.95 -6.52
N SER A 86 0.66 -10.24 -7.45
CA SER A 86 0.00 -9.42 -8.45
C SER A 86 -0.17 -10.13 -9.79
N THR A 87 -1.33 -9.91 -10.42
CA THR A 87 -1.58 -10.39 -11.79
C THR A 87 -0.82 -9.57 -12.82
N ARG A 88 -0.55 -10.16 -14.00
CA ARG A 88 0.06 -9.43 -15.13
C ARG A 88 -0.74 -8.19 -15.53
N THR A 89 -2.07 -8.27 -15.48
CA THR A 89 -2.96 -7.15 -15.81
C THR A 89 -2.82 -6.02 -14.81
N TRP A 90 -2.75 -6.33 -13.51
CA TRP A 90 -2.53 -5.33 -12.47
C TRP A 90 -1.18 -4.63 -12.65
N ARG A 91 -0.09 -5.38 -12.85
CA ARG A 91 1.25 -4.82 -13.08
C ARG A 91 1.32 -3.93 -14.31
N ARG A 92 0.64 -4.33 -15.40
CA ARG A 92 0.54 -3.51 -16.61
C ARG A 92 -0.16 -2.20 -16.32
N SER A 93 -1.28 -2.23 -15.59
CA SER A 93 -2.01 -1.01 -15.20
C SER A 93 -1.15 -0.09 -14.34
N ALA A 94 -0.48 -0.63 -13.31
CA ALA A 94 0.46 0.10 -12.45
C ALA A 94 1.59 0.75 -13.26
N ARG A 95 2.18 0.02 -14.22
CA ARG A 95 3.22 0.56 -15.11
C ARG A 95 2.73 1.67 -16.03
N THR A 96 1.51 1.55 -16.55
CA THR A 96 0.94 2.55 -17.46
C THR A 96 0.54 3.83 -16.72
N ARG A 97 0.06 3.71 -15.47
CA ARG A 97 -0.44 4.85 -14.70
C ARG A 97 0.61 5.52 -13.81
N THR A 98 1.68 4.81 -13.47
CA THR A 98 2.73 5.26 -12.54
C THR A 98 2.21 5.72 -11.16
N GLU A 99 0.96 5.37 -10.83
CA GLU A 99 0.25 5.76 -9.60
C GLU A 99 -0.59 4.57 -9.11
N LEU A 100 -0.65 4.38 -7.80
CA LEU A 100 -1.51 3.41 -7.11
C LEU A 100 -2.42 4.12 -6.11
N LEU A 101 -3.62 3.56 -5.98
CA LEU A 101 -4.46 3.81 -4.82
C LEU A 101 -4.11 2.79 -3.73
N LEU A 102 -3.77 3.28 -2.54
CA LEU A 102 -3.62 2.46 -1.34
C LEU A 102 -4.92 2.58 -0.53
N ILE A 103 -5.44 1.45 -0.05
CA ILE A 103 -6.64 1.41 0.80
C ILE A 103 -6.37 0.57 2.04
N THR A 104 -6.77 1.08 3.19
CA THR A 104 -6.83 0.33 4.45
C THR A 104 -8.10 0.70 5.23
N GLY A 105 -8.37 0.01 6.33
CA GLY A 105 -9.58 0.21 7.14
C GLY A 105 -9.74 -0.90 8.18
N PRO A 106 -10.87 -0.95 8.89
CA PRO A 106 -11.13 -1.91 9.96
C PRO A 106 -11.59 -3.28 9.42
N PHE A 107 -10.79 -3.91 8.56
CA PHE A 107 -11.04 -5.25 8.00
C PHE A 107 -9.77 -6.09 8.02
N GLY A 108 -9.85 -7.36 8.46
CA GLY A 108 -8.71 -8.29 8.46
C GLY A 108 -8.64 -9.17 7.21
N HIS A 109 -9.75 -9.26 6.46
CA HIS A 109 -9.92 -10.21 5.36
C HIS A 109 -10.60 -9.56 4.13
N PRO A 110 -10.34 -9.99 2.87
CA PRO A 110 -10.96 -9.38 1.69
C PRO A 110 -12.49 -9.42 1.72
N ALA A 111 -13.08 -10.46 2.31
CA ALA A 111 -14.53 -10.61 2.41
C ALA A 111 -15.18 -9.51 3.26
N GLU A 112 -14.44 -8.91 4.19
CA GLU A 112 -14.90 -7.84 5.07
C GLU A 112 -14.77 -6.46 4.43
N PHE A 113 -14.00 -6.35 3.34
CA PHE A 113 -13.69 -5.09 2.67
C PHE A 113 -14.96 -4.31 2.31
N TRP A 114 -15.96 -4.99 1.72
CA TRP A 114 -17.21 -4.32 1.32
C TRP A 114 -17.98 -3.80 2.53
N ALA A 115 -18.01 -4.53 3.64
CA ALA A 115 -18.66 -4.07 4.86
C ALA A 115 -17.96 -2.81 5.41
N ALA A 116 -16.62 -2.81 5.44
CA ALA A 116 -15.83 -1.65 5.87
C ALA A 116 -15.97 -0.43 4.94
N ALA A 117 -16.14 -0.67 3.63
CA ALA A 117 -16.44 0.37 2.66
C ALA A 117 -17.78 1.06 2.95
N HIS A 118 -18.82 0.28 3.25
CA HIS A 118 -20.15 0.82 3.57
C HIS A 118 -20.20 1.54 4.92
N SER A 119 -19.34 1.17 5.87
CA SER A 119 -19.27 1.87 7.16
C SER A 119 -18.56 3.23 7.08
N GLY A 120 -17.98 3.61 5.93
CA GLY A 120 -17.30 4.89 5.76
C GLY A 120 -16.00 5.02 6.54
N HIS A 121 -15.38 3.90 6.93
CA HIS A 121 -14.17 3.86 7.74
C HIS A 121 -12.92 3.48 6.94
N LEU A 122 -12.98 3.60 5.61
CA LEU A 122 -11.82 3.40 4.75
C LEU A 122 -10.90 4.61 4.80
N LEU A 123 -9.61 4.30 4.85
CA LEU A 123 -8.52 5.24 4.70
C LEU A 123 -7.83 4.97 3.37
N CYS A 124 -7.56 6.03 2.64
CA CYS A 124 -6.99 6.01 1.31
C CYS A 124 -5.71 6.86 1.28
N ALA A 125 -4.77 6.46 0.42
CA ALA A 125 -3.59 7.25 0.09
C ALA A 125 -3.22 7.03 -1.38
N THR A 126 -2.52 7.98 -1.99
CA THR A 126 -1.95 7.82 -3.32
C THR A 126 -0.46 7.58 -3.23
N ALA A 127 0.03 6.63 -4.05
CA ALA A 127 1.44 6.32 -4.13
C ALA A 127 1.95 6.42 -5.57
N ASP A 128 3.08 7.08 -5.75
CA ASP A 128 3.85 6.98 -6.98
C ASP A 128 4.44 5.58 -7.10
N VAL A 129 4.50 5.04 -8.32
CA VAL A 129 5.00 3.70 -8.58
C VAL A 129 6.37 3.74 -9.21
N LEU A 130 7.32 3.10 -8.53
CA LEU A 130 8.61 2.77 -9.10
C LEU A 130 8.69 1.27 -9.36
N LEU A 131 8.94 0.88 -10.62
CA LEU A 131 9.19 -0.50 -10.99
C LEU A 131 10.69 -0.70 -11.15
N THR A 132 11.29 -1.46 -10.22
CA THR A 132 12.69 -1.88 -10.28
C THR A 132 12.73 -3.32 -10.80
N ASP A 133 13.57 -3.59 -11.79
CA ASP A 133 13.68 -4.89 -12.51
C ASP A 133 12.49 -5.27 -13.43
N CYS A 134 12.29 -4.47 -14.48
CA CYS A 134 11.52 -4.87 -15.66
C CYS A 134 12.42 -5.55 -16.70
N PHE A 135 12.96 -6.74 -16.42
CA PHE A 135 13.67 -7.56 -17.41
C PHE A 135 13.17 -9.00 -17.39
#